data_AF-A0A7Y2D5X0-F1
#
_entry.id   AF-A0A7Y2D5X0-F1
#
_cell.length_a   1.000
_cell.length_b   1.000
_cell.length_c   1.000
_cell.angle_alpha   90.00
_cell.angle_beta   90.00
_cell.angle_gamma   90.00
#
_symmetry.space_group_name_H-M   'P 1'
#
loop_
_entity.id
_entity.type
_entity.pdbx_description
1 polymer ?
#
loop_
_entity_poly.entity_id
_entity_poly.type
_entity_poly.pdbx_seq_one_letter_code
_entity_poly.pdbx_strand_id
1 'polypeptide(L)'
;MSIEPDISAPKYEHLLVSDNETTVQAYEDFRGSEGPILDVRSPAEFEAGRIPGARSVALFSDEERAEVGIAYKKKGREAAMDIGYGIAEPRQEELIKKAKRLADDDRVRIYCARGGLRSKSVAGLLTSAGIKVTRLEGGYKSYRQWVRETVSRPRRIQILGGLTGTGKTDILIALGELEEQVLDLEGLANHRGSAFGGLGLPSQPTTQQYENYVAKELIKQDPEETVWIESESGRVGTCWVPEELYKQMKLAPTVEIKRPFEERLDILTEIYGSTDSNGLIDATKRIQKNLGGDRVKKAVEFIENDQLREACRVILDYYDRTYRESLKRRPVSVTRVEVGGLTDRDAAKKLKSISLTQFSNATV
;
A
#
# COMPACT_ATOMS: atom_id res chain seq x y z
N MET A 1 -21.23 -6.90 -68.91
CA MET A 1 -21.48 -7.52 -67.59
C MET A 1 -20.20 -7.38 -66.79
N SER A 2 -20.14 -6.34 -65.96
CA SER A 2 -18.99 -6.03 -65.14
C SER A 2 -19.15 -6.78 -63.82
N ILE A 3 -18.18 -7.64 -63.49
CA ILE A 3 -18.12 -8.35 -62.23
C ILE A 3 -17.40 -7.43 -61.25
N GLU A 4 -18.13 -6.89 -60.27
CA GLU A 4 -17.54 -6.17 -59.14
C GLU A 4 -16.84 -7.16 -58.20
N PRO A 5 -15.70 -6.78 -57.59
CA PRO A 5 -15.03 -7.62 -56.62
C PRO A 5 -15.75 -7.57 -55.26
N ASP A 6 -15.97 -8.77 -54.72
CA ASP A 6 -16.43 -9.05 -53.37
C ASP A 6 -15.54 -8.36 -52.33
N ILE A 7 -16.06 -7.30 -51.71
CA ILE A 7 -15.44 -6.61 -50.58
C ILE A 7 -15.72 -7.45 -49.35
N SER A 8 -14.83 -8.40 -49.07
CA SER A 8 -14.88 -9.22 -47.86
C SER A 8 -14.94 -8.32 -46.62
N ALA A 9 -16.00 -8.47 -45.83
CA ALA A 9 -16.16 -7.86 -44.51
C ALA A 9 -14.93 -8.13 -43.61
N PRO A 10 -14.59 -7.23 -42.68
CA PRO A 10 -13.48 -7.44 -41.76
C PRO A 10 -13.69 -8.72 -40.94
N LYS A 11 -12.69 -9.61 -40.95
CA LYS A 11 -12.63 -10.95 -40.32
C LYS A 11 -12.86 -11.02 -38.79
N TYR A 12 -13.37 -9.97 -38.14
CA TYR A 12 -13.45 -9.86 -36.69
C TYR A 12 -14.76 -9.27 -36.16
N GLU A 13 -15.78 -9.12 -37.01
CA GLU A 13 -17.05 -8.47 -36.65
C GLU A 13 -18.00 -9.37 -35.81
N HIS A 14 -17.62 -10.63 -35.57
CA HIS A 14 -18.40 -11.62 -34.80
C HIS A 14 -18.11 -11.63 -33.29
N LEU A 15 -17.28 -10.72 -32.77
CA LEU A 15 -17.29 -10.39 -31.35
C LEU A 15 -18.50 -9.50 -31.06
N LEU A 16 -19.68 -10.13 -31.11
CA LEU A 16 -20.96 -9.56 -30.69
C LEU A 16 -20.77 -8.96 -29.30
N VAL A 17 -21.14 -7.69 -29.14
CA VAL A 17 -21.32 -7.06 -27.84
C VAL A 17 -22.41 -7.86 -27.12
N SER A 18 -22.01 -8.83 -26.32
CA SER A 18 -22.93 -9.59 -25.49
C SER A 18 -23.49 -8.64 -24.43
N ASP A 19 -24.75 -8.79 -24.06
CA ASP A 19 -25.38 -8.11 -22.91
C ASP A 19 -24.65 -8.36 -21.57
N ASN A 20 -23.64 -9.25 -21.57
CA ASN A 20 -22.81 -9.62 -20.44
C ASN A 20 -21.51 -8.80 -20.28
N GLU A 21 -21.17 -7.83 -21.14
CA GLU A 21 -20.05 -6.90 -20.87
C GLU A 21 -20.57 -5.49 -20.52
N THR A 22 -20.15 -4.97 -19.36
CA THR A 22 -20.31 -3.55 -18.99
C THR A 22 -18.94 -2.88 -18.93
N THR A 23 -18.77 -1.72 -19.57
CA THR A 23 -17.55 -0.90 -19.39
C THR A 23 -17.86 0.29 -18.51
N VAL A 24 -17.05 0.49 -17.47
CA VAL A 24 -17.17 1.64 -16.56
C VAL A 24 -15.99 2.58 -16.70
N GLN A 25 -16.26 3.88 -16.63
CA GLN A 25 -15.26 4.93 -16.81
C GLN A 25 -14.52 5.28 -15.51
N ALA A 26 -15.29 5.52 -14.44
CA ALA A 26 -14.73 5.85 -13.14
C ALA A 26 -14.32 4.59 -12.38
N TYR A 27 -13.27 4.70 -11.57
CA TYR A 27 -12.88 3.60 -10.69
C TYR A 27 -13.90 3.40 -9.56
N GLU A 28 -14.63 4.43 -9.14
CA GLU A 28 -15.71 4.35 -8.17
C GLU A 28 -16.81 3.38 -8.62
N ASP A 29 -17.26 3.50 -9.86
CA ASP A 29 -18.26 2.61 -10.45
C ASP A 29 -17.72 1.17 -10.54
N PHE A 30 -16.46 1.02 -10.94
CA PHE A 30 -15.77 -0.27 -10.95
C PHE A 30 -15.66 -0.89 -9.56
N ARG A 31 -15.37 -0.09 -8.54
CA ARG A 31 -15.28 -0.51 -7.14
C ARG A 31 -16.65 -0.96 -6.62
N GLY A 32 -17.71 -0.24 -6.97
CA GLY A 32 -19.10 -0.54 -6.61
C GLY A 32 -19.74 -1.70 -7.38
N SER A 33 -19.10 -2.16 -8.46
CA SER A 33 -19.58 -3.29 -9.25
C SER A 33 -19.34 -4.64 -8.56
N GLU A 34 -20.20 -5.61 -8.85
CA GLU A 34 -20.16 -6.96 -8.29
C GLU A 34 -19.02 -7.83 -8.85
N GLY A 35 -18.65 -8.86 -8.10
CA GLY A 35 -17.69 -9.88 -8.52
C GLY A 35 -16.23 -9.58 -8.15
N PRO A 36 -15.35 -10.59 -8.21
CA PRO A 36 -13.93 -10.43 -7.90
C PRO A 36 -13.19 -9.68 -9.00
N ILE A 37 -12.08 -9.05 -8.62
CA ILE A 37 -11.26 -8.27 -9.55
C ILE A 37 -10.18 -9.18 -10.15
N LEU A 38 -10.13 -9.27 -11.48
CA LEU A 38 -9.13 -10.00 -12.24
C LEU A 38 -8.18 -9.00 -12.94
N ASP A 39 -6.89 -9.15 -12.66
CA ASP A 39 -5.83 -8.43 -13.35
C ASP A 39 -5.27 -9.31 -14.48
N VAL A 40 -5.45 -8.88 -15.73
CA VAL A 40 -5.00 -9.63 -16.91
C VAL A 40 -3.63 -9.17 -17.44
N ARG A 41 -2.93 -8.33 -16.66
CA ARG A 41 -1.54 -7.93 -16.96
C ARG A 41 -0.56 -9.08 -16.68
N SER A 42 0.69 -8.90 -17.09
CA SER A 42 1.72 -9.90 -16.85
C SER A 42 2.07 -10.04 -15.36
N PRO A 43 2.69 -11.15 -14.92
CA PRO A 43 3.09 -11.35 -13.53
C PRO A 43 3.94 -10.21 -12.95
N ALA A 44 4.93 -9.70 -13.67
CA ALA A 44 5.75 -8.57 -13.20
C ALA A 44 4.92 -7.27 -13.04
N GLU A 45 3.97 -7.01 -13.94
CA GLU A 45 3.07 -5.86 -13.82
C GLU A 45 2.17 -5.97 -12.57
N PHE A 46 1.72 -7.19 -12.22
CA PHE A 46 0.89 -7.48 -11.05
C PHE A 46 1.67 -7.38 -9.73
N GLU A 47 2.93 -7.84 -9.72
CA GLU A 47 3.80 -7.79 -8.55
C GLU A 47 4.30 -6.38 -8.26
N ALA A 48 4.61 -5.60 -9.32
CA ALA A 48 4.97 -4.20 -9.17
C ALA A 48 3.85 -3.38 -8.51
N GLY A 49 2.59 -3.79 -8.67
CA GLY A 49 1.44 -3.32 -7.90
C GLY A 49 0.14 -3.48 -8.67
N ARG A 50 -0.95 -3.66 -7.93
CA ARG A 50 -2.28 -4.08 -8.38
C ARG A 50 -3.37 -3.40 -7.56
N ILE A 51 -4.59 -3.42 -8.07
CA ILE A 51 -5.76 -3.01 -7.29
C ILE A 51 -5.87 -3.96 -6.07
N PRO A 52 -5.94 -3.45 -4.83
CA PRO A 52 -6.04 -4.30 -3.64
C PRO A 52 -7.21 -5.28 -3.74
N GLY A 53 -6.92 -6.57 -3.52
CA GLY A 53 -7.90 -7.65 -3.68
C GLY A 53 -7.94 -8.31 -5.07
N ALA A 54 -7.26 -7.74 -6.07
CA ALA A 54 -7.19 -8.34 -7.40
C ALA A 54 -6.47 -9.70 -7.42
N ARG A 55 -6.94 -10.60 -8.29
CA ARG A 55 -6.36 -11.90 -8.58
C ARG A 55 -5.75 -11.90 -9.97
N SER A 56 -4.56 -12.50 -10.12
CA SER A 56 -3.88 -12.55 -11.43
C SER A 56 -4.49 -13.61 -12.35
N VAL A 57 -4.97 -13.18 -13.51
CA VAL A 57 -5.41 -14.01 -14.64
C VAL A 57 -4.68 -13.51 -15.88
N ALA A 58 -3.34 -13.55 -15.79
CA ALA A 58 -2.44 -13.00 -16.79
C ALA A 58 -2.72 -13.55 -18.20
N LEU A 59 -2.91 -12.65 -19.16
CA LEU A 59 -3.07 -13.02 -20.57
C LEU A 59 -1.74 -13.49 -21.18
N PHE A 60 -0.63 -12.92 -20.72
CA PHE A 60 0.72 -13.16 -21.22
C PHE A 60 1.70 -13.36 -20.06
N SER A 61 2.75 -14.16 -20.28
CA SER A 61 3.96 -14.14 -19.46
C SER A 61 4.69 -12.80 -19.59
N ASP A 62 5.73 -12.58 -18.78
CA ASP A 62 6.51 -11.33 -18.88
C ASP A 62 7.28 -11.24 -20.20
N GLU A 63 7.79 -12.36 -20.71
CA GLU A 63 8.51 -12.48 -21.98
C GLU A 63 7.56 -12.23 -23.17
N GLU A 64 6.40 -12.89 -23.17
CA GLU A 64 5.37 -12.71 -24.20
C GLU A 64 4.82 -11.29 -24.19
N ARG A 65 4.62 -10.72 -23.00
CA ARG A 65 4.23 -9.31 -22.85
C ARG A 65 5.28 -8.39 -23.47
N ALA A 66 6.57 -8.68 -23.29
CA ALA A 66 7.65 -7.93 -23.89
C ALA A 66 7.64 -8.06 -25.42
N GLU A 67 7.46 -9.27 -25.95
CA GLU A 67 7.38 -9.54 -27.39
C GLU A 67 6.24 -8.77 -28.06
N VAL A 68 5.01 -8.90 -27.54
CA VAL A 68 3.82 -8.17 -28.04
C VAL A 68 4.04 -6.66 -27.96
N GLY A 69 4.69 -6.19 -26.88
CA GLY A 69 5.04 -4.78 -26.72
C GLY A 69 6.05 -4.27 -27.76
N ILE A 70 7.06 -5.07 -28.09
CA ILE A 70 8.06 -4.76 -29.12
C ILE A 70 7.39 -4.74 -30.50
N ALA A 71 6.54 -5.72 -30.81
CA ALA A 71 5.78 -5.76 -32.05
C ALA A 71 4.90 -4.52 -32.20
N TYR A 72 4.17 -4.13 -31.16
CA TYR A 72 3.33 -2.93 -31.17
C TYR A 72 4.14 -1.67 -31.48
N LYS A 73 5.31 -1.52 -30.83
CA LYS A 73 6.18 -0.34 -31.01
C LYS A 73 6.85 -0.31 -32.39
N LYS A 74 7.28 -1.45 -32.92
CA LYS A 74 8.09 -1.52 -34.15
C LYS A 74 7.27 -1.72 -35.42
N LYS A 75 6.17 -2.49 -35.34
CA LYS A 75 5.39 -2.97 -36.49
C LYS A 75 3.92 -2.52 -36.44
N GLY A 76 3.51 -1.82 -35.39
CA GLY A 76 2.17 -1.28 -35.25
C GLY A 76 1.17 -2.26 -34.63
N ARG A 77 -0.09 -1.81 -34.55
CA ARG A 77 -1.16 -2.48 -33.81
C ARG A 77 -1.51 -3.86 -34.39
N GLU A 78 -1.62 -3.98 -35.71
CA GLU A 78 -2.06 -5.20 -36.38
C GLU A 78 -1.10 -6.37 -36.13
N ALA A 79 0.20 -6.17 -36.38
CA ALA A 79 1.23 -7.17 -36.09
C ALA A 79 1.28 -7.60 -34.62
N ALA A 80 1.00 -6.68 -33.68
CA ALA A 80 0.91 -7.01 -32.26
C ALA A 80 -0.35 -7.81 -31.91
N MET A 81 -1.45 -7.59 -32.64
CA MET A 81 -2.67 -8.38 -32.49
C MET A 81 -2.45 -9.80 -33.00
N ASP A 82 -1.84 -9.99 -34.16
CA ASP A 82 -1.59 -11.34 -34.72
C ASP A 82 -0.74 -12.19 -33.76
N ILE A 83 0.37 -11.62 -33.26
CA ILE A 83 1.22 -12.29 -32.25
C ILE A 83 0.43 -12.54 -30.96
N GLY A 84 -0.31 -11.53 -30.48
CA GLY A 84 -1.09 -11.65 -29.25
C GLY A 84 -2.15 -12.74 -29.31
N TYR A 85 -2.85 -12.89 -30.44
CA TYR A 85 -3.82 -13.95 -30.65
C TYR A 85 -3.15 -15.32 -30.73
N GLY A 86 -2.05 -15.45 -31.47
CA GLY A 86 -1.31 -16.72 -31.54
C GLY A 86 -0.81 -17.21 -30.18
N ILE A 87 -0.46 -16.30 -29.27
CA ILE A 87 -0.07 -16.63 -27.88
C ILE A 87 -1.30 -16.99 -27.02
N ALA A 88 -2.40 -16.25 -27.17
CA ALA A 88 -3.57 -16.39 -26.30
C ALA A 88 -4.47 -17.58 -26.66
N GLU A 89 -4.58 -17.94 -27.94
CA GLU A 89 -5.47 -18.98 -28.46
C GLU A 89 -5.28 -20.34 -27.76
N PRO A 90 -4.05 -20.87 -27.59
CA PRO A 90 -3.84 -22.16 -26.92
C PRO A 90 -4.22 -22.16 -25.42
N ARG A 91 -4.41 -20.98 -24.82
CA ARG A 91 -4.66 -20.80 -23.37
C ARG A 91 -6.09 -20.38 -23.03
N GLN A 92 -6.96 -20.24 -24.04
CA GLN A 92 -8.32 -19.76 -23.84
C GLN A 92 -9.12 -20.62 -22.84
N GLU A 93 -9.02 -21.94 -22.96
CA GLU A 93 -9.71 -22.87 -22.05
C GLU A 93 -9.22 -22.71 -20.60
N GLU A 94 -7.91 -22.54 -20.41
CA GLU A 94 -7.32 -22.33 -19.08
C GLU A 94 -7.79 -20.99 -18.49
N LEU A 95 -7.78 -19.91 -19.29
CA LEU A 95 -8.24 -18.59 -18.86
C LEU A 95 -9.71 -18.63 -18.42
N ILE A 96 -10.58 -19.29 -19.19
CA ILE A 96 -11.99 -19.48 -18.83
C ILE A 96 -12.11 -20.27 -17.53
N LYS A 97 -11.44 -21.43 -17.42
CA LYS A 97 -11.48 -22.27 -16.21
C LYS A 97 -11.02 -21.50 -14.98
N LYS A 98 -9.93 -20.73 -15.10
CA LYS A 98 -9.40 -19.92 -14.00
C LYS A 98 -10.37 -18.80 -13.61
N ALA A 99 -10.94 -18.10 -14.58
CA ALA A 99 -11.94 -17.07 -14.33
C ALA A 99 -13.20 -17.65 -13.67
N LYS A 100 -13.75 -18.78 -14.16
CA LYS A 100 -14.92 -19.44 -13.55
C LYS A 100 -14.69 -19.88 -12.11
N ARG A 101 -13.49 -20.39 -11.79
CA ARG A 101 -13.13 -20.75 -10.40
C ARG A 101 -13.06 -19.55 -9.47
N LEU A 102 -12.75 -18.37 -10.01
CA LEU A 102 -12.61 -17.15 -9.24
C LEU A 102 -13.91 -16.36 -9.19
N ALA A 103 -14.77 -16.48 -10.20
CA ALA A 103 -16.01 -15.74 -10.34
C ALA A 103 -16.96 -15.96 -9.16
N ASP A 104 -17.76 -14.93 -8.88
CA ASP A 104 -18.84 -14.99 -7.90
C ASP A 104 -20.16 -14.70 -8.62
N ASP A 105 -21.13 -15.60 -8.51
CA ASP A 105 -22.39 -15.57 -9.28
C ASP A 105 -22.17 -15.27 -10.79
N ASP A 106 -21.23 -15.99 -11.40
CA ASP A 106 -20.79 -15.82 -12.79
C ASP A 106 -20.41 -14.37 -13.16
N ARG A 107 -19.99 -13.55 -12.20
CA ARG A 107 -19.56 -12.16 -12.42
C ARG A 107 -18.10 -11.97 -12.08
N VAL A 108 -17.43 -11.14 -12.88
CA VAL A 108 -16.05 -10.69 -12.65
C VAL A 108 -15.88 -9.23 -13.05
N ARG A 109 -14.92 -8.58 -12.41
CA ARG A 109 -14.42 -7.26 -12.78
C ARG A 109 -13.04 -7.41 -13.37
N ILE A 110 -12.74 -6.82 -14.52
CA ILE A 110 -11.44 -7.00 -15.16
C ILE A 110 -10.77 -5.68 -15.53
N TYR A 111 -9.43 -5.67 -15.47
CA TYR A 111 -8.64 -4.57 -16.00
C TYR A 111 -7.32 -5.09 -16.59
N CYS A 112 -6.76 -4.30 -17.52
CA CYS A 112 -5.35 -4.41 -17.91
C CYS A 112 -4.66 -3.07 -17.64
N ALA A 113 -3.43 -2.85 -18.13
CA ALA A 113 -2.69 -1.62 -17.83
C ALA A 113 -3.42 -0.32 -18.24
N ARG A 114 -4.15 -0.34 -19.36
CA ARG A 114 -4.78 0.87 -19.94
C ARG A 114 -6.23 0.67 -20.39
N GLY A 115 -6.88 -0.41 -19.97
CA GLY A 115 -8.24 -0.75 -20.42
C GLY A 115 -8.34 -1.03 -21.94
N GLY A 116 -7.23 -1.39 -22.58
CA GLY A 116 -7.11 -1.61 -24.02
C GLY A 116 -7.41 -3.05 -24.47
N LEU A 117 -6.76 -3.46 -25.56
CA LEU A 117 -7.02 -4.74 -26.24
C LEU A 117 -6.89 -5.98 -25.33
N ARG A 118 -5.94 -6.00 -24.40
CA ARG A 118 -5.74 -7.15 -23.50
C ARG A 118 -6.99 -7.45 -22.67
N SER A 119 -7.52 -6.44 -21.97
CA SER A 119 -8.76 -6.61 -21.20
C SER A 119 -9.99 -6.79 -22.09
N LYS A 120 -10.05 -6.16 -23.28
CA LYS A 120 -11.17 -6.35 -24.21
C LYS A 120 -11.24 -7.78 -24.76
N SER A 121 -10.09 -8.35 -25.13
CA SER A 121 -9.99 -9.73 -25.64
C SER A 121 -10.38 -10.74 -24.57
N VAL A 122 -9.88 -10.57 -23.33
CA VAL A 122 -10.29 -11.45 -22.22
C VAL A 122 -11.77 -11.25 -21.88
N ALA A 123 -12.30 -10.02 -21.90
CA ALA A 123 -13.74 -9.79 -21.70
C ALA A 123 -14.58 -10.63 -22.67
N GLY A 124 -14.32 -10.49 -23.98
CA GLY A 124 -15.06 -11.21 -25.02
C GLY A 124 -14.97 -12.74 -24.87
N LEU A 125 -13.79 -13.26 -24.51
CA LEU A 125 -13.63 -14.68 -24.21
C LEU A 125 -14.51 -15.12 -23.04
N LEU A 126 -14.47 -14.38 -21.92
CA LEU A 126 -15.23 -14.73 -20.72
C LEU A 126 -16.74 -14.59 -20.93
N THR A 127 -17.20 -13.56 -21.66
CA THR A 127 -18.63 -13.39 -21.96
C THR A 127 -19.16 -14.48 -22.88
N SER A 128 -18.38 -14.91 -23.87
CA SER A 128 -18.74 -16.09 -24.69
C SER A 128 -18.87 -17.38 -23.88
N ALA A 129 -18.22 -17.45 -22.71
CA ALA A 129 -18.30 -18.57 -21.78
C ALA A 129 -19.40 -18.43 -20.72
N GLY A 130 -20.25 -17.40 -20.83
CA GLY A 130 -21.39 -17.12 -19.96
C GLY A 130 -21.08 -16.25 -18.74
N ILE A 131 -19.86 -15.71 -18.61
CA ILE A 131 -19.47 -14.89 -17.47
C ILE A 131 -19.82 -13.43 -17.74
N LYS A 132 -20.48 -12.77 -16.79
CA LYS A 132 -20.72 -11.33 -16.80
C LYS A 132 -19.45 -10.58 -16.41
N VAL A 133 -19.02 -9.65 -17.26
CA VAL A 133 -17.76 -8.93 -17.12
C VAL A 133 -18.01 -7.44 -16.98
N THR A 134 -17.53 -6.84 -15.89
CA THR A 134 -17.38 -5.39 -15.79
C THR A 134 -15.93 -5.00 -16.07
N ARG A 135 -15.66 -4.17 -17.06
CA ARG A 135 -14.30 -3.76 -17.45
C ARG A 135 -14.02 -2.31 -17.05
N LEU A 136 -12.86 -2.07 -16.45
CA LEU A 136 -12.39 -0.72 -16.15
C LEU A 136 -11.79 -0.07 -17.41
N GLU A 137 -12.42 1.00 -17.89
CA GLU A 137 -11.83 1.89 -18.89
C GLU A 137 -10.61 2.62 -18.31
N GLY A 138 -9.57 2.81 -19.13
CA GLY A 138 -8.29 3.33 -18.65
C GLY A 138 -7.48 2.35 -17.78
N GLY A 139 -8.09 1.25 -17.31
CA GLY A 139 -7.45 0.14 -16.61
C GLY A 139 -6.67 0.54 -15.35
N TYR A 140 -5.54 -0.12 -15.09
CA TYR A 140 -4.72 0.19 -13.92
C TYR A 140 -4.21 1.64 -13.91
N LYS A 141 -4.06 2.28 -15.08
CA LYS A 141 -3.69 3.69 -15.17
C LYS A 141 -4.77 4.61 -14.58
N SER A 142 -6.05 4.40 -14.89
CA SER A 142 -7.14 5.20 -14.31
C SER A 142 -7.26 4.94 -12.81
N TYR A 143 -7.08 3.70 -12.37
CA TYR A 143 -6.97 3.39 -10.93
C TYR A 143 -5.82 4.16 -10.26
N ARG A 144 -4.63 4.24 -10.88
CA ARG A 144 -3.51 4.99 -10.29
C ARG A 144 -3.72 6.50 -10.26
N GLN A 145 -4.51 7.03 -11.20
CA GLN A 145 -4.97 8.41 -11.12
C GLN A 145 -5.91 8.60 -9.92
N TRP A 146 -6.88 7.70 -9.75
CA TRP A 146 -7.77 7.69 -8.59
C TRP A 146 -7.02 7.60 -7.25
N VAL A 147 -5.95 6.78 -7.16
CA VAL A 147 -5.08 6.71 -5.98
C VAL A 147 -4.49 8.08 -5.65
N ARG A 148 -3.95 8.81 -6.64
CA ARG A 148 -3.36 10.15 -6.47
C ARG A 148 -4.40 11.18 -6.04
N GLU A 149 -5.59 11.14 -6.63
CA GLU A 149 -6.71 12.01 -6.26
C GLU A 149 -7.16 11.73 -4.81
N THR A 150 -7.19 10.46 -4.40
CA THR A 150 -7.58 10.07 -3.03
C THR A 150 -6.59 10.54 -1.97
N VAL A 151 -5.28 10.39 -2.21
CA VAL A 151 -4.24 10.80 -1.24
C VAL A 151 -3.99 12.31 -1.24
N SER A 152 -4.40 13.02 -2.29
CA SER A 152 -4.27 14.48 -2.38
C SER A 152 -5.45 15.24 -1.78
N ARG A 153 -6.58 14.55 -1.53
CA ARG A 153 -7.74 15.14 -0.85
C ARG A 153 -7.31 15.70 0.52
N PRO A 154 -7.59 16.98 0.83
CA PRO A 154 -7.29 17.55 2.14
C PRO A 154 -7.98 16.78 3.27
N ARG A 155 -7.28 16.59 4.39
CA ARG A 155 -7.79 15.90 5.58
C ARG A 155 -7.39 16.61 6.86
N ARG A 156 -8.21 16.45 7.90
CA ARG A 156 -7.87 16.85 9.27
C ARG A 156 -6.93 15.83 9.89
N ILE A 157 -5.63 15.99 9.67
CA ILE A 157 -4.62 15.05 10.17
C ILE A 157 -4.20 15.43 11.59
N GLN A 158 -4.11 14.43 12.47
CA GLN A 158 -3.45 14.52 13.77
C GLN A 158 -2.26 13.56 13.81
N ILE A 159 -1.06 14.10 14.00
CA ILE A 159 0.16 13.28 14.05
C ILE A 159 0.40 12.75 15.47
N LEU A 160 0.53 11.43 15.61
CA LEU A 160 0.99 10.76 16.82
C LEU A 160 2.52 10.62 16.79
N GLY A 161 3.20 11.52 17.51
CA GLY A 161 4.65 11.51 17.72
C GLY A 161 5.03 10.85 19.04
N GLY A 162 6.30 10.46 19.17
CA GLY A 162 6.86 9.92 20.39
C GLY A 162 8.18 9.20 20.11
N LEU A 163 9.05 9.16 21.13
CA LEU A 163 10.33 8.46 21.07
C LEU A 163 10.15 6.96 20.75
N THR A 164 11.21 6.30 20.29
CA THR A 164 11.18 4.85 20.02
C THR A 164 10.83 4.05 21.29
N GLY A 165 9.96 3.05 21.18
CA GLY A 165 9.50 2.25 22.32
C GLY A 165 8.40 2.91 23.17
N THR A 166 7.76 3.98 22.71
CA THR A 166 6.65 4.62 23.44
C THR A 166 5.28 3.95 23.22
N GLY A 167 5.21 2.85 22.45
CA GLY A 167 3.94 2.14 22.18
C GLY A 167 3.01 2.85 21.20
N LYS A 168 3.55 3.65 20.27
CA LYS A 168 2.74 4.43 19.31
C LYS A 168 1.78 3.55 18.51
N THR A 169 2.28 2.44 17.95
CA THR A 169 1.52 1.53 17.10
C THR A 169 0.33 0.93 17.86
N ASP A 170 0.56 0.43 19.07
CA ASP A 170 -0.48 -0.18 19.90
C ASP A 170 -1.54 0.85 20.34
N ILE A 171 -1.11 2.07 20.68
CA ILE A 171 -2.02 3.19 20.98
C ILE A 171 -2.83 3.58 19.74
N LEU A 172 -2.23 3.57 18.55
CA LEU A 172 -2.90 3.87 17.29
C LEU A 172 -3.98 2.82 16.97
N ILE A 173 -3.69 1.54 17.20
CA ILE A 173 -4.67 0.45 17.10
C ILE A 173 -5.81 0.67 18.11
N ALA A 174 -5.48 0.98 19.36
CA ALA A 174 -6.48 1.25 20.40
C ALA A 174 -7.35 2.49 20.09
N LEU A 175 -6.83 3.51 19.39
CA LEU A 175 -7.65 4.62 18.88
C LEU A 175 -8.69 4.12 17.86
N GLY A 176 -8.29 3.23 16.94
CA GLY A 176 -9.22 2.60 15.99
C GLY A 176 -10.32 1.79 16.67
N GLU A 177 -9.99 1.08 17.76
CA GLU A 177 -10.98 0.36 18.59
C GLU A 177 -11.95 1.31 19.34
N LEU A 178 -11.61 2.59 19.46
CA LEU A 178 -12.46 3.65 20.01
C LEU A 178 -13.18 4.45 18.90
N GLU A 179 -13.29 3.85 17.71
CA GLU A 179 -13.97 4.38 16.52
C GLU A 179 -13.35 5.67 15.96
N GLU A 180 -12.09 5.95 16.31
CA GLU A 180 -11.33 7.03 15.66
C GLU A 180 -10.81 6.59 14.29
N GLN A 181 -10.68 7.52 13.35
CA GLN A 181 -10.06 7.21 12.07
C GLN A 181 -8.55 7.14 12.23
N VAL A 182 -7.96 6.04 11.75
CA VAL A 182 -6.53 5.75 11.88
C VAL A 182 -5.97 5.34 10.53
N LEU A 183 -4.80 5.88 10.19
CA LEU A 183 -3.99 5.42 9.07
C LEU A 183 -2.63 4.92 9.58
N ASP A 184 -2.54 3.61 9.77
CA ASP A 184 -1.32 2.89 10.18
C ASP A 184 -0.38 2.67 8.97
N LEU A 185 0.46 3.67 8.68
CA LEU A 185 1.47 3.63 7.62
C LEU A 185 2.51 2.51 7.84
N GLU A 186 2.93 2.26 9.07
CA GLU A 186 3.86 1.19 9.45
C GLU A 186 3.28 -0.20 9.16
N GLY A 187 2.03 -0.44 9.57
CA GLY A 187 1.30 -1.67 9.28
C GLY A 187 1.09 -1.88 7.78
N LEU A 188 0.71 -0.83 7.04
CA LEU A 188 0.57 -0.89 5.58
C LEU A 188 1.90 -1.17 4.86
N ALA A 189 3.03 -0.79 5.46
CA ALA A 189 4.36 -1.02 4.93
C ALA A 189 4.98 -2.35 5.39
N ASN A 190 4.37 -3.09 6.33
CA ASN A 190 5.01 -4.20 7.06
C ASN A 190 6.35 -3.78 7.70
N HIS A 191 6.42 -2.60 8.32
CA HIS A 191 7.67 -2.06 8.83
C HIS A 191 7.51 -1.01 9.94
N ARG A 192 8.26 -1.13 11.05
CA ARG A 192 8.20 -0.23 12.22
C ARG A 192 9.14 0.99 12.18
N GLY A 193 9.15 1.72 11.05
CA GLY A 193 9.80 3.05 10.95
C GLY A 193 11.30 3.18 11.29
N SER A 194 12.03 2.09 11.56
CA SER A 194 13.40 2.13 12.14
C SER A 194 14.39 1.20 11.42
N ALA A 195 15.67 1.27 11.77
CA ALA A 195 16.67 0.35 11.24
C ALA A 195 16.43 -1.11 11.67
N PHE A 196 15.57 -1.35 12.65
CA PHE A 196 15.14 -2.68 13.12
C PHE A 196 13.73 -3.01 12.63
N GLY A 197 13.09 -2.10 11.88
CA GLY A 197 11.65 -2.08 11.67
C GLY A 197 11.10 -3.24 10.84
N GLY A 198 11.91 -3.85 9.98
CA GLY A 198 11.53 -5.02 9.18
C GLY A 198 11.80 -6.37 9.85
N LEU A 199 12.41 -6.40 11.03
CA LEU A 199 12.71 -7.66 11.72
C LEU A 199 11.42 -8.31 12.23
N GLY A 200 11.28 -9.62 11.98
CA GLY A 200 10.11 -10.39 12.39
C GLY A 200 8.81 -10.05 11.66
N LEU A 201 8.87 -9.27 10.56
CA LEU A 201 7.71 -8.87 9.77
C LEU A 201 7.72 -9.50 8.36
N PRO A 202 6.54 -9.57 7.70
CA PRO A 202 6.48 -9.95 6.29
C PRO A 202 7.31 -9.01 5.40
N SER A 203 7.53 -9.42 4.15
CA SER A 203 8.18 -8.55 3.16
C SER A 203 7.40 -7.25 2.98
N GLN A 204 8.14 -6.14 2.84
CA GLN A 204 7.51 -4.86 2.52
C GLN A 204 6.90 -4.92 1.11
N PRO A 205 5.75 -4.28 0.88
CA PRO A 205 5.24 -4.08 -0.47
C PRO A 205 6.18 -3.19 -1.29
N THR A 206 5.99 -3.18 -2.61
CA THR A 206 6.58 -2.13 -3.45
C THR A 206 5.99 -0.78 -3.06
N THR A 207 6.71 0.32 -3.28
CA THR A 207 6.18 1.68 -3.06
C THR A 207 4.85 1.89 -3.78
N GLN A 208 4.74 1.40 -5.02
CA GLN A 208 3.49 1.50 -5.78
C GLN A 208 2.34 0.74 -5.11
N GLN A 209 2.58 -0.47 -4.59
CA GLN A 209 1.54 -1.23 -3.90
C GLN A 209 1.20 -0.63 -2.53
N TYR A 210 2.19 -0.06 -1.85
CA TYR A 210 1.99 0.69 -0.62
C TYR A 210 1.06 1.90 -0.83
N GLU A 211 1.30 2.72 -1.86
CA GLU A 211 0.41 3.84 -2.22
C GLU A 211 -1.03 3.36 -2.48
N ASN A 212 -1.19 2.19 -3.12
CA ASN A 212 -2.51 1.60 -3.34
C ASN A 212 -3.21 1.22 -2.02
N TYR A 213 -2.46 0.69 -1.05
CA TYR A 213 -3.01 0.36 0.25
C TYR A 213 -3.38 1.62 1.05
N VAL A 214 -2.53 2.66 1.01
CA VAL A 214 -2.82 3.95 1.64
C VAL A 214 -4.13 4.55 1.10
N ALA A 215 -4.30 4.62 -0.22
CA ALA A 215 -5.54 5.12 -0.82
C ALA A 215 -6.77 4.25 -0.46
N LYS A 216 -6.60 2.93 -0.39
CA LYS A 216 -7.67 1.99 -0.01
C LYS A 216 -8.13 2.21 1.44
N GLU A 217 -7.24 2.53 2.36
CA GLU A 217 -7.63 2.84 3.74
C GLU A 217 -8.26 4.24 3.85
N LEU A 218 -7.65 5.25 3.20
CA LEU A 218 -8.15 6.62 3.22
C LEU A 218 -9.58 6.77 2.64
N ILE A 219 -9.96 6.00 1.61
CA ILE A 219 -11.31 6.11 1.04
C ILE A 219 -12.41 5.64 1.99
N LYS A 220 -12.09 4.83 3.00
CA LYS A 220 -13.06 4.38 4.02
C LYS A 220 -13.33 5.44 5.09
N GLN A 221 -12.57 6.53 5.07
CA GLN A 221 -12.56 7.57 6.11
C GLN A 221 -13.23 8.85 5.60
N ASP A 222 -14.01 9.48 6.47
CA ASP A 222 -14.52 10.82 6.28
C ASP A 222 -13.35 11.84 6.33
N PRO A 223 -13.11 12.62 5.27
CA PRO A 223 -12.07 13.65 5.26
C PRO A 223 -12.32 14.83 6.21
N GLU A 224 -13.56 15.06 6.63
CA GLU A 224 -13.92 16.13 7.57
C GLU A 224 -13.69 15.74 9.04
N GLU A 225 -13.55 14.45 9.31
CA GLU A 225 -13.20 13.92 10.62
C GLU A 225 -11.68 13.78 10.77
N THR A 226 -11.22 13.84 12.02
CA THR A 226 -9.80 13.71 12.31
C THR A 226 -9.29 12.31 11.96
N VAL A 227 -8.15 12.24 11.27
CA VAL A 227 -7.40 10.99 11.07
C VAL A 227 -6.08 11.03 11.84
N TRP A 228 -5.88 10.03 12.69
CA TRP A 228 -4.64 9.80 13.41
C TRP A 228 -3.64 9.07 12.51
N ILE A 229 -2.44 9.60 12.44
CA ILE A 229 -1.33 9.03 11.66
C ILE A 229 -0.08 9.08 12.52
N GLU A 230 0.69 8.00 12.56
CA GLU A 230 1.98 8.02 13.24
C GLU A 230 3.00 8.96 12.56
N SER A 231 3.91 9.46 13.39
CA SER A 231 4.92 10.42 13.01
C SER A 231 6.08 9.80 12.23
N GLU A 232 5.87 9.51 10.95
CA GLU A 232 6.93 9.00 10.09
C GLU A 232 7.69 10.09 9.32
N SER A 233 8.90 9.73 8.88
CA SER A 233 9.57 10.47 7.82
C SER A 233 8.79 10.31 6.50
N GLY A 234 9.18 10.99 5.42
CA GLY A 234 8.55 10.77 4.10
C GLY A 234 8.67 9.34 3.55
N ARG A 235 9.24 8.41 4.32
CA ARG A 235 9.46 7.01 3.99
C ARG A 235 9.31 6.12 5.23
N VAL A 236 8.68 4.96 5.05
CA VAL A 236 8.61 3.86 6.00
C VAL A 236 9.37 2.68 5.41
N GLY A 237 10.55 2.37 5.96
CA GLY A 237 11.43 1.34 5.38
C GLY A 237 11.82 1.66 3.94
N THR A 238 11.36 0.85 2.98
CA THR A 238 11.55 1.08 1.53
C THR A 238 10.37 1.80 0.87
N CYS A 239 9.23 1.91 1.57
CA CYS A 239 7.99 2.47 1.06
C CYS A 239 7.97 4.00 1.23
N TRP A 240 7.79 4.74 0.14
CA TRP A 240 7.62 6.19 0.21
C TRP A 240 6.15 6.54 0.50
N VAL A 241 5.94 7.46 1.45
CA VAL A 241 4.63 8.04 1.69
C VAL A 241 4.26 8.91 0.48
N PRO A 242 3.01 8.83 -0.05
CA PRO A 242 2.59 9.69 -1.15
C PRO A 242 2.91 11.15 -0.87
N GLU A 243 3.51 11.86 -1.84
CA GLU A 243 4.05 13.20 -1.62
C GLU A 243 2.97 14.18 -1.16
N GLU A 244 1.77 14.07 -1.74
CA GLU A 244 0.62 14.90 -1.42
C GLU A 244 0.14 14.68 0.02
N LEU A 245 0.08 13.43 0.48
CA LEU A 245 -0.24 13.10 1.87
C LEU A 245 0.86 13.60 2.82
N TYR A 246 2.13 13.38 2.46
CA TYR A 246 3.27 13.79 3.28
C TYR A 246 3.35 15.31 3.45
N LYS A 247 2.97 16.09 2.42
CA LYS A 247 2.83 17.55 2.53
C LYS A 247 1.81 17.95 3.58
N GLN A 248 0.66 17.28 3.64
CA GLN A 248 -0.36 17.51 4.66
C GLN A 248 0.15 17.13 6.05
N MET A 249 0.78 15.96 6.19
CA MET A 249 1.36 15.49 7.46
C MET A 249 2.37 16.47 8.07
N LYS A 250 3.18 17.15 7.24
CA LYS A 250 4.16 18.15 7.72
C LYS A 250 3.53 19.40 8.34
N LEU A 251 2.29 19.71 7.97
CA LEU A 251 1.55 20.88 8.44
C LEU A 251 0.53 20.53 9.54
N ALA A 252 0.39 19.24 9.85
CA ALA A 252 -0.60 18.74 10.78
C ALA A 252 -0.17 18.95 12.25
N PRO A 253 -1.12 19.26 13.16
CA PRO A 253 -0.84 19.32 14.60
C PRO A 253 -0.29 17.98 15.10
N THR A 254 0.66 18.05 16.02
CA THR A 254 1.33 16.86 16.56
C THR A 254 1.04 16.69 18.05
N VAL A 255 0.66 15.47 18.44
CA VAL A 255 0.67 15.03 19.83
C VAL A 255 1.88 14.13 20.05
N GLU A 256 2.82 14.56 20.89
CA GLU A 256 3.99 13.79 21.29
C GLU A 256 3.70 13.03 22.59
N ILE A 257 3.59 11.70 22.51
CA ILE A 257 3.47 10.85 23.69
C ILE A 257 4.82 10.63 24.36
N LYS A 258 4.79 10.54 25.69
CA LYS A 258 5.94 10.30 26.54
C LYS A 258 5.69 9.13 27.48
N ARG A 259 6.67 8.21 27.51
CA ARG A 259 6.75 7.10 28.47
C ARG A 259 8.11 7.15 29.19
N PRO A 260 8.18 6.74 30.46
CA PRO A 260 9.44 6.54 31.18
C PRO A 260 10.42 5.66 30.39
N PHE A 261 11.71 5.90 30.58
CA PHE A 261 12.75 5.17 29.84
C PHE A 261 12.69 3.65 30.07
N GLU A 262 12.44 3.21 31.30
CA GLU A 262 12.36 1.78 31.63
C GLU A 262 11.17 1.07 30.98
N GLU A 263 9.98 1.70 30.94
CA GLU A 263 8.81 1.14 30.22
C GLU A 263 9.11 0.98 28.73
N ARG A 264 9.85 1.93 28.14
CA ARG A 264 10.24 1.84 26.73
C ARG A 264 11.17 0.65 26.46
N LEU A 265 12.06 0.34 27.40
CA LEU A 265 12.91 -0.85 27.31
C LEU A 265 12.10 -2.14 27.44
N ASP A 266 11.09 -2.18 28.32
CA ASP A 266 10.19 -3.33 28.45
C ASP A 266 9.49 -3.61 27.11
N ILE A 267 8.85 -2.59 26.53
CA ILE A 267 8.14 -2.67 25.25
C ILE A 267 9.09 -3.15 24.13
N LEU A 268 10.30 -2.60 24.04
CA LEU A 268 11.24 -2.98 22.99
C LEU A 268 11.76 -4.41 23.17
N THR A 269 11.97 -4.83 24.41
CA THR A 269 12.40 -6.20 24.71
C THR A 269 11.30 -7.19 24.34
N GLU A 270 10.04 -6.84 24.55
CA GLU A 270 8.89 -7.65 24.11
C GLU A 270 8.81 -7.73 22.58
N ILE A 271 8.88 -6.59 21.88
CA ILE A 271 8.80 -6.52 20.41
C ILE A 271 9.90 -7.34 19.73
N TYR A 272 11.13 -7.25 20.25
CA TYR A 272 12.31 -7.86 19.62
C TYR A 272 12.76 -9.16 20.28
N GLY A 273 12.15 -9.58 21.38
CA GLY A 273 12.60 -10.72 22.19
C GLY A 273 12.58 -12.06 21.46
N SER A 274 11.70 -12.23 20.47
CA SER A 274 11.62 -13.42 19.63
C SER A 274 12.38 -13.29 18.30
N THR A 275 13.13 -12.21 18.10
CA THR A 275 13.85 -11.94 16.84
C THR A 275 15.20 -12.64 16.84
N ASP A 276 15.62 -13.16 15.68
CA ASP A 276 16.96 -13.72 15.50
C ASP A 276 18.08 -12.71 15.81
N SER A 277 19.07 -13.17 16.57
CA SER A 277 20.21 -12.37 17.02
C SER A 277 21.05 -11.82 15.87
N ASN A 278 21.21 -12.56 14.75
CA ASN A 278 21.97 -12.05 13.60
C ASN A 278 21.27 -10.84 12.97
N GLY A 279 19.94 -10.91 12.82
CA GLY A 279 19.13 -9.79 12.35
C GLY A 279 19.27 -8.54 13.23
N LEU A 280 19.31 -8.71 14.56
CA LEU A 280 19.53 -7.62 15.51
C LEU A 280 20.95 -7.03 15.40
N ILE A 281 21.97 -7.88 15.26
CA ILE A 281 23.37 -7.47 15.09
C ILE A 281 23.54 -6.68 13.79
N ASP A 282 22.99 -7.18 12.68
CA ASP A 282 23.08 -6.51 11.39
C ASP A 282 22.35 -5.16 11.38
N ALA A 283 21.16 -5.10 11.99
CA ALA A 283 20.45 -3.84 12.19
C ALA A 283 21.25 -2.84 13.04
N THR A 284 21.94 -3.31 14.08
CA THR A 284 22.82 -2.49 14.94
C THR A 284 24.02 -1.96 14.15
N LYS A 285 24.66 -2.79 13.32
CA LYS A 285 25.77 -2.37 12.45
C LYS A 285 25.36 -1.31 11.44
N ARG A 286 24.13 -1.37 10.90
CA ARG A 286 23.62 -0.34 9.95
C ARG A 286 23.60 1.07 10.53
N ILE A 287 23.46 1.23 11.85
CA ILE A 287 23.44 2.55 12.51
C ILE A 287 24.81 2.98 13.06
N GLN A 288 25.88 2.23 12.79
CA GLN A 288 27.21 2.45 13.35
C GLN A 288 27.76 3.86 13.15
N LYS A 289 27.56 4.44 11.95
CA LYS A 289 28.02 5.80 11.64
C LYS A 289 27.51 6.84 12.65
N ASN A 290 26.29 6.66 13.16
CA ASN A 290 25.64 7.61 14.05
C ASN A 290 25.73 7.20 15.52
N LEU A 291 25.68 5.89 15.82
CA LEU A 291 25.77 5.36 17.17
C LEU A 291 27.20 5.41 17.72
N GLY A 292 28.21 5.25 16.85
CA GLY A 292 29.63 5.20 17.21
C GLY A 292 30.13 3.76 17.42
N GLY A 293 31.38 3.49 17.00
CA GLY A 293 31.95 2.15 16.93
C GLY A 293 31.96 1.41 18.27
N ASP A 294 32.37 2.06 19.36
CA ASP A 294 32.45 1.41 20.68
C ASP A 294 31.07 1.04 21.24
N ARG A 295 30.06 1.87 20.99
CA ARG A 295 28.68 1.59 21.40
C ARG A 295 28.06 0.47 20.57
N VAL A 296 28.38 0.38 19.27
CA VAL A 296 27.97 -0.76 18.44
C VAL A 296 28.58 -2.04 18.96
N LYS A 297 29.89 -2.07 19.22
CA LYS A 297 30.56 -3.27 19.78
C LYS A 297 29.87 -3.72 21.07
N LYS A 298 29.66 -2.78 22.00
CA LYS A 298 28.97 -3.07 23.26
C LYS A 298 27.53 -3.57 23.08
N ALA A 299 26.76 -2.97 22.16
CA ALA A 299 25.40 -3.42 21.88
C ALA A 299 25.37 -4.82 21.23
N VAL A 300 26.33 -5.13 20.34
CA VAL A 300 26.50 -6.45 19.75
C VAL A 300 26.87 -7.49 20.80
N GLU A 301 27.84 -7.19 21.68
CA GLU A 301 28.20 -8.05 22.81
C GLU A 301 26.98 -8.35 23.70
N PHE A 302 26.13 -7.37 23.98
CA PHE A 302 24.89 -7.60 24.73
C PHE A 302 23.91 -8.51 23.97
N ILE A 303 23.77 -8.38 22.65
CA ILE A 303 22.89 -9.25 21.86
C ILE A 303 23.44 -10.69 21.83
N GLU A 304 24.75 -10.87 21.68
CA GLU A 304 25.41 -12.18 21.64
C GLU A 304 25.32 -12.94 22.97
N ASN A 305 25.16 -12.23 24.09
CA ASN A 305 25.01 -12.79 25.44
C ASN A 305 23.56 -12.85 25.92
N ASP A 306 22.56 -12.74 25.04
CA ASP A 306 21.13 -12.74 25.36
C ASP A 306 20.69 -11.60 26.32
N GLN A 307 21.45 -10.51 26.36
CA GLN A 307 21.19 -9.33 27.19
C GLN A 307 20.47 -8.23 26.40
N LEU A 308 19.36 -8.58 25.72
CA LEU A 308 18.64 -7.70 24.79
C LEU A 308 18.25 -6.34 25.41
N ARG A 309 17.79 -6.33 26.67
CA ARG A 309 17.43 -5.09 27.38
C ARG A 309 18.58 -4.09 27.43
N GLU A 310 19.79 -4.55 27.70
CA GLU A 310 20.98 -3.70 27.78
C GLU A 310 21.43 -3.25 26.39
N ALA A 311 21.28 -4.10 25.37
CA ALA A 311 21.46 -3.69 23.97
C ALA A 311 20.50 -2.54 23.60
N CYS A 312 19.20 -2.67 23.92
CA CYS A 312 18.20 -1.64 23.70
C CYS A 312 18.56 -0.33 24.41
N ARG A 313 19.06 -0.38 25.65
CA ARG A 313 19.52 0.81 26.40
C ARG A 313 20.61 1.57 25.66
N VAL A 314 21.59 0.86 25.09
CA VAL A 314 22.67 1.47 24.31
C VAL A 314 22.14 2.05 22.99
N ILE A 315 21.29 1.30 22.29
CA ILE A 315 20.76 1.67 20.97
C ILE A 315 19.81 2.87 21.04
N LEU A 316 19.00 2.99 22.10
CA LEU A 316 18.01 4.06 22.26
C LEU A 316 18.62 5.46 22.30
N ASP A 317 19.85 5.63 22.80
CA ASP A 317 20.50 6.95 22.83
C ASP A 317 20.62 7.57 21.42
N TYR A 318 20.87 6.74 20.39
CA TYR A 318 20.89 7.20 19.00
C TYR A 318 19.51 7.66 18.53
N TYR A 319 18.47 6.88 18.78
CA TYR A 319 17.11 7.20 18.34
C TYR A 319 16.57 8.46 19.01
N ASP A 320 16.81 8.61 20.32
CA ASP A 320 16.35 9.77 21.08
C ASP A 320 17.00 11.06 20.62
N ARG A 321 18.30 11.02 20.30
CA ARG A 321 19.02 12.16 19.73
C ARG A 321 18.44 12.55 18.36
N THR A 322 18.29 11.59 17.46
CA THR A 322 17.77 11.82 16.11
C THR A 322 16.36 12.39 16.13
N TYR A 323 15.51 11.88 17.03
CA TYR A 323 14.13 12.33 17.18
C TYR A 323 14.04 13.76 17.72
N ARG A 324 14.84 14.12 18.74
CA ARG A 324 14.85 15.51 19.26
C ARG A 324 15.27 16.51 18.19
N GLU A 325 16.20 16.15 17.31
CA GLU A 325 16.60 17.00 16.20
C GLU A 325 15.51 17.14 15.13
N SER A 326 14.73 16.10 14.87
CA SER A 326 13.61 16.17 13.91
C SER A 326 12.46 17.04 14.45
N LEU A 327 12.17 16.97 15.75
CA LEU A 327 11.15 17.79 16.40
C LEU A 327 11.48 19.29 16.34
N LYS A 328 12.73 19.69 16.54
CA LYS A 328 13.16 21.10 16.45
C LYS A 328 12.89 21.72 15.07
N ARG A 329 12.82 20.90 14.03
CA ARG A 329 12.60 21.34 12.64
C ARG A 329 11.12 21.41 12.26
N ARG A 330 10.21 21.00 13.15
CA ARG A 330 8.77 21.05 12.85
C ARG A 330 8.26 22.48 12.92
N PRO A 331 7.54 22.95 11.89
CA PRO A 331 7.00 24.31 11.87
C PRO A 331 5.70 24.45 12.69
N VAL A 332 5.22 23.36 13.30
CA VAL A 332 3.88 23.26 13.92
C VAL A 332 3.98 23.03 15.42
N SER A 333 2.90 23.39 16.13
CA SER A 333 2.78 23.16 17.57
C SER A 333 2.82 21.66 17.91
N VAL A 334 3.49 21.34 19.01
CA VAL A 334 3.62 19.98 19.54
C VAL A 334 3.04 19.96 20.95
N THR A 335 1.95 19.21 21.14
CA THR A 335 1.36 18.99 22.46
C THR A 335 1.94 17.73 23.07
N ARG A 336 2.49 17.84 24.28
CA ARG A 336 3.14 16.71 24.96
C ARG A 336 2.19 16.04 25.92
N VAL A 337 2.12 14.71 25.86
CA VAL A 337 1.19 13.91 26.66
C VAL A 337 1.93 12.78 27.34
N GLU A 338 1.96 12.83 28.67
CA GLU A 338 2.48 11.72 29.48
C GLU A 338 1.49 10.56 29.44
N VAL A 339 1.96 9.38 29.02
CA VAL A 339 1.18 8.12 28.96
C VAL A 339 1.83 6.98 29.74
N GLY A 340 2.89 7.27 30.50
CA GLY A 340 3.52 6.31 31.41
C GLY A 340 2.53 5.71 32.40
N GLY A 341 2.65 4.40 32.64
CA GLY A 341 1.75 3.63 33.50
C GLY A 341 0.32 3.46 32.97
N LEU A 342 -0.03 4.02 31.81
CA LEU A 342 -1.32 3.80 31.17
C LEU A 342 -1.28 2.59 30.23
N THR A 343 -2.39 1.86 30.21
CA THR A 343 -2.69 0.91 29.14
C THR A 343 -2.85 1.65 27.82
N ASP A 344 -2.67 0.96 26.69
CA ASP A 344 -2.79 1.59 25.37
C ASP A 344 -4.20 2.15 25.13
N ARG A 345 -5.23 1.47 25.65
CA ARG A 345 -6.63 1.94 25.60
C ARG A 345 -6.85 3.22 26.41
N ASP A 346 -6.26 3.33 27.60
CA ASP A 346 -6.40 4.55 28.42
C ASP A 346 -5.57 5.72 27.87
N ALA A 347 -4.41 5.43 27.30
CA ALA A 347 -3.64 6.40 26.52
C ALA A 347 -4.45 6.91 25.31
N ALA A 348 -5.09 6.01 24.55
CA ALA A 348 -5.94 6.36 23.41
C ALA A 348 -7.12 7.26 23.82
N LYS A 349 -7.85 6.95 24.90
CA LYS A 349 -8.91 7.82 25.44
C LYS A 349 -8.40 9.22 25.77
N LYS A 350 -7.23 9.30 26.41
CA LYS A 350 -6.58 10.58 26.75
C LYS A 350 -6.25 11.38 25.49
N LEU A 351 -5.67 10.74 24.47
CA LEU A 351 -5.35 11.38 23.19
C LEU A 351 -6.58 11.88 22.43
N LYS A 352 -7.65 11.10 22.37
CA LYS A 352 -8.94 11.48 21.77
C LYS A 352 -9.47 12.79 22.37
N SER A 353 -9.45 12.92 23.70
CA SER A 353 -9.90 14.15 24.38
C SER A 353 -9.10 15.40 24.01
N ILE A 354 -7.79 15.24 23.77
CA ILE A 354 -6.88 16.34 23.43
C ILE A 354 -7.11 16.81 22.00
N SER A 355 -7.29 15.88 21.06
CA SER A 355 -7.50 16.22 19.65
C SER A 355 -8.80 17.02 19.45
N LEU A 356 -9.89 16.62 20.10
CA LEU A 356 -11.16 17.38 20.10
C LEU A 356 -10.97 18.85 20.53
N THR A 357 -10.07 19.10 21.48
CA THR A 357 -9.76 20.46 21.96
C THR A 357 -8.91 21.26 20.97
N GLN A 358 -8.03 20.60 20.20
CA GLN A 358 -7.18 21.27 19.21
C GLN A 358 -7.97 21.72 17.97
N PHE A 359 -8.87 20.88 17.47
CA PHE A 359 -9.65 21.21 16.27
C PHE A 359 -10.85 22.14 16.56
N SER A 360 -11.41 22.13 17.77
CA SER A 360 -12.44 23.11 18.17
C SER A 360 -11.89 24.54 18.25
N ASN A 361 -10.65 24.72 18.71
CA ASN A 361 -10.01 26.05 18.81
C ASN A 361 -9.44 26.58 17.48
N ALA A 362 -9.34 25.75 16.44
CA ALA A 362 -8.85 26.14 15.12
C ALA A 362 -9.95 26.66 14.18
N THR A 363 -11.21 26.62 14.60
CA THR A 363 -12.40 26.97 13.77
C THR A 363 -12.99 28.35 14.15
N VAL A 364 -12.18 29.26 14.72
CA VAL A 364 -12.59 30.64 15.08
C VAL A 364 -11.77 31.66 14.29
#